data_AF-A0A6P8G315-F1
#
_entry.id   AF-A0A6P8G315-F1
#
_cell.length_a   1.000
_cell.length_b   1.000
_cell.length_c   1.000
_cell.angle_alpha   90.00
_cell.angle_beta   90.00
_cell.angle_gamma   90.00
#
_symmetry.space_group_name_H-M   'P 1'
#
loop_
_entity.id
_entity.type
_entity.pdbx_description
1 polymer ?
#
loop_
_entity_poly.entity_id
_entity_poly.type
_entity_poly.pdbx_seq_one_letter_code
_entity_poly.pdbx_strand_id
1 'polypeptide(L)'
;MKAQVLTILQEVFPAVQAAEMAVKLRPYWWEAWQTLGRAQLSMGEVELATRSFQVAVHLSPCERHLWEEDLVWAQKLRDQKRHAARVASQEEEARHLIDEAPELQQDFDDFESDEVIAACTAIAERQKKYEELRKTAVVVATQGVTTERMREDADRPSCASHSDFVKARGL
;
A
#
# COMPACT_ATOMS: atom_id res chain seq x y z
N MET A 1 -32.43 0.53 3.72
CA MET A 1 -32.42 -0.60 2.75
C MET A 1 -31.59 -1.76 3.31
N LYS A 2 -31.91 -3.02 2.98
CA LYS A 2 -31.10 -4.21 3.37
C LYS A 2 -29.62 -4.06 2.97
N ALA A 3 -29.36 -3.54 1.78
CA ALA A 3 -28.00 -3.30 1.27
C ALA A 3 -27.16 -2.41 2.20
N GLN A 4 -27.72 -1.31 2.71
CA GLN A 4 -27.00 -0.39 3.61
C GLN A 4 -26.57 -1.07 4.92
N VAL A 5 -27.43 -1.93 5.47
CA VAL A 5 -27.09 -2.71 6.67
C VAL A 5 -25.95 -3.67 6.36
N LEU A 6 -25.99 -4.37 5.23
CA LEU A 6 -24.93 -5.27 4.81
C LEU A 6 -23.60 -4.54 4.57
N THR A 7 -23.62 -3.33 4.02
CA THR A 7 -22.42 -2.48 3.89
C THR A 7 -21.82 -2.13 5.25
N ILE A 8 -22.65 -1.78 6.25
CA ILE A 8 -22.18 -1.50 7.62
C ILE A 8 -21.57 -2.75 8.26
N LEU A 9 -22.15 -3.92 7.99
CA LEU A 9 -21.64 -5.22 8.45
C LEU A 9 -20.41 -5.71 7.68
N GLN A 10 -19.85 -4.92 6.74
CA GLN A 10 -18.73 -5.31 5.87
C GLN A 10 -19.03 -6.52 4.98
N GLU A 11 -20.30 -6.87 4.80
CA GLU A 11 -20.77 -7.94 3.91
C GLU A 11 -20.95 -7.36 2.51
N VAL A 12 -19.83 -7.04 1.86
CA VAL A 12 -19.80 -6.22 0.63
C VAL A 12 -20.52 -6.91 -0.54
N PHE A 13 -20.27 -8.20 -0.76
CA PHE A 13 -20.87 -8.92 -1.88
C PHE A 13 -22.40 -9.08 -1.73
N PRO A 14 -22.93 -9.52 -0.57
CA PRO A 14 -24.36 -9.48 -0.30
C PRO A 14 -24.98 -8.08 -0.41
N ALA A 15 -24.25 -7.02 -0.03
CA ALA A 15 -24.74 -5.65 -0.12
C ALA A 15 -25.00 -5.24 -1.58
N VAL A 16 -24.06 -5.54 -2.48
CA VAL A 16 -24.21 -5.29 -3.92
C VAL A 16 -25.40 -6.06 -4.47
N GLN A 17 -25.53 -7.36 -4.18
CA GLN A 17 -26.67 -8.17 -4.64
C GLN A 17 -28.02 -7.61 -4.18
N ALA A 18 -28.10 -7.17 -2.92
CA ALA A 18 -29.32 -6.58 -2.39
C ALA A 18 -29.65 -5.23 -3.06
N ALA A 19 -28.63 -4.42 -3.37
CA ALA A 19 -28.81 -3.15 -4.08
C ALA A 19 -29.19 -3.34 -5.55
N GLU A 20 -28.58 -4.31 -6.25
CA GLU A 20 -28.94 -4.67 -7.61
C GLU A 20 -30.39 -5.15 -7.71
N MET A 21 -30.86 -5.94 -6.74
CA MET A 21 -32.25 -6.36 -6.68
C MET A 21 -33.19 -5.15 -6.50
N ALA A 22 -32.81 -4.17 -5.67
CA ALA A 22 -33.60 -2.96 -5.48
C ALA A 22 -33.76 -2.17 -6.79
N VAL A 23 -32.67 -2.02 -7.55
CA VAL A 23 -32.67 -1.37 -8.86
C VAL A 23 -33.51 -2.15 -9.89
N LYS A 24 -33.41 -3.49 -9.91
CA LYS A 24 -34.22 -4.34 -10.80
C LYS A 24 -35.72 -4.22 -10.52
N LEU A 25 -36.10 -4.15 -9.24
CA LEU A 25 -37.49 -4.02 -8.84
C LEU A 25 -38.06 -2.62 -9.10
N ARG A 26 -37.24 -1.58 -8.94
CA ARG A 26 -37.65 -0.18 -9.18
C ARG A 26 -36.53 0.59 -9.91
N PRO A 27 -36.49 0.54 -11.25
CA PRO A 27 -35.41 1.16 -12.02
C PRO A 27 -35.44 2.70 -12.00
N TYR A 28 -36.58 3.31 -11.68
CA TYR A 28 -36.72 4.77 -11.57
C TYR A 28 -36.51 5.30 -10.15
N TRP A 29 -36.07 4.45 -9.21
CA TRP A 29 -35.82 4.85 -7.83
C TRP A 29 -34.35 5.26 -7.66
N TRP A 30 -34.10 6.57 -7.61
CA TRP A 30 -32.75 7.11 -7.62
C TRP A 30 -31.93 6.71 -6.38
N GLU A 31 -32.55 6.56 -5.20
CA GLU A 31 -31.89 6.13 -3.97
C GLU A 31 -31.36 4.70 -4.08
N ALA A 32 -32.01 3.83 -4.88
CA ALA A 32 -31.50 2.48 -5.13
C ALA A 32 -30.22 2.52 -5.97
N TRP A 33 -30.16 3.39 -6.98
CA TRP A 33 -28.95 3.61 -7.77
C TRP A 33 -27.81 4.22 -6.96
N GLN A 34 -28.12 5.16 -6.07
CA GLN A 34 -27.15 5.69 -5.11
C GLN A 34 -26.61 4.58 -4.19
N THR A 35 -27.51 3.75 -3.64
CA THR A 35 -27.13 2.65 -2.74
C THR A 35 -26.31 1.59 -3.48
N LEU A 36 -26.64 1.29 -4.73
CA LEU A 36 -25.88 0.39 -5.59
C LEU A 36 -24.48 0.95 -5.86
N GLY A 37 -24.37 2.23 -6.20
CA GLY A 37 -23.09 2.90 -6.38
C GLY A 37 -22.21 2.79 -5.14
N ARG A 38 -22.75 3.12 -3.96
CA ARG A 38 -22.01 3.01 -2.69
C ARG A 38 -21.56 1.58 -2.37
N ALA A 39 -22.42 0.57 -2.59
CA ALA A 39 -22.06 -0.83 -2.39
C ALA A 39 -20.96 -1.28 -3.37
N GLN A 40 -21.02 -0.85 -4.64
CA GLN A 40 -19.99 -1.11 -5.64
C GLN A 40 -18.65 -0.46 -5.29
N LEU A 41 -18.66 0.72 -4.66
CA LEU A 41 -17.44 1.34 -4.14
C LEU A 41 -16.82 0.54 -3.00
N SER A 42 -17.64 0.04 -2.06
CA SER A 42 -17.15 -0.86 -1.01
C SER A 42 -16.53 -2.14 -1.59
N MET A 43 -16.95 -2.57 -2.78
CA MET A 43 -16.36 -3.71 -3.51
C MET A 43 -15.09 -3.37 -4.28
N GLY A 44 -14.76 -2.08 -4.46
CA GLY A 44 -13.63 -1.63 -5.28
C GLY A 44 -13.95 -1.48 -6.78
N GLU A 45 -15.23 -1.63 -7.16
CA GLU A 45 -15.73 -1.53 -8.53
C GLU A 45 -16.09 -0.09 -8.91
N VAL A 46 -15.06 0.75 -8.98
CA VAL A 46 -15.20 2.21 -9.16
C VAL A 46 -15.87 2.62 -10.47
N GLU A 47 -15.59 1.89 -11.56
CA GLU A 47 -16.18 2.17 -12.88
C GLU A 47 -17.68 1.84 -12.94
N LEU A 48 -18.10 0.78 -12.24
CA LEU A 48 -19.51 0.43 -12.11
C LEU A 48 -20.23 1.43 -11.21
N ALA A 49 -19.64 1.79 -10.07
CA ALA A 49 -20.21 2.77 -9.16
C ALA A 49 -20.41 4.14 -9.82
N THR A 50 -19.43 4.61 -10.60
CA THR A 50 -19.54 5.88 -11.33
C THR A 50 -20.76 5.88 -12.26
N ARG A 51 -21.00 4.77 -12.98
CA ARG A 51 -22.19 4.62 -13.83
C ARG A 51 -23.48 4.63 -13.02
N SER A 52 -23.52 3.90 -11.90
CA SER A 52 -24.69 3.89 -11.01
C SER A 52 -25.03 5.28 -10.48
N PHE A 53 -24.02 6.09 -10.09
CA PHE A 53 -24.24 7.47 -9.67
C PHE A 53 -24.69 8.38 -10.81
N GLN A 54 -24.16 8.21 -12.02
CA GLN A 54 -24.63 8.96 -13.20
C GLN A 54 -26.11 8.69 -13.47
N VAL A 55 -26.57 7.45 -13.31
CA VAL A 55 -27.99 7.12 -13.43
C VAL A 55 -28.82 7.76 -12.31
N ALA A 56 -28.35 7.69 -11.06
CA ALA A 56 -29.03 8.33 -9.93
C ALA A 56 -29.20 9.85 -10.17
N VAL A 57 -28.14 10.52 -10.63
CA VAL A 57 -28.13 11.93 -11.00
C VAL A 57 -29.11 12.24 -12.13
N HIS A 58 -29.18 11.38 -13.15
CA HIS A 58 -30.10 11.57 -14.26
C HIS A 58 -31.58 11.46 -13.82
N LEU A 59 -31.86 10.55 -12.87
CA LEU A 59 -33.21 10.37 -12.32
C LEU A 59 -33.63 11.50 -11.37
N SER A 60 -32.70 12.04 -10.58
CA SER A 60 -32.96 13.16 -9.66
C SER A 60 -31.84 14.20 -9.70
N PRO A 61 -31.87 15.13 -10.68
CA PRO A 61 -30.82 16.14 -10.82
C PRO A 61 -30.85 17.19 -9.70
N CYS A 62 -31.97 17.31 -8.97
CA CYS A 62 -32.14 18.26 -7.87
C CYS A 62 -31.33 17.89 -6.62
N GLU A 63 -30.94 16.62 -6.46
CA GLU A 63 -30.23 16.14 -5.28
C GLU A 63 -28.74 16.48 -5.34
N ARG A 64 -28.36 17.57 -4.68
CA ARG A 64 -26.97 18.08 -4.69
C ARG A 64 -25.96 17.07 -4.17
N HIS A 65 -26.33 16.26 -3.18
CA HIS A 65 -25.42 15.25 -2.61
C HIS A 65 -24.92 14.25 -3.67
N LEU A 66 -25.70 13.97 -4.73
CA LEU A 66 -25.30 13.03 -5.77
C LEU A 66 -24.17 13.61 -6.61
N TRP A 67 -24.22 14.92 -6.86
CA TRP A 67 -23.21 15.64 -7.64
C TRP A 67 -21.98 15.94 -6.80
N GLU A 68 -22.17 16.56 -5.64
CA GLU A 68 -21.10 17.15 -4.83
C GLU A 68 -20.32 16.10 -4.04
N GLU A 69 -20.98 15.02 -3.62
CA GLU A 69 -20.36 13.96 -2.82
C GLU A 69 -20.12 12.71 -3.66
N ASP A 70 -21.19 11.98 -4.00
CA ASP A 70 -21.09 10.62 -4.53
C ASP A 70 -20.36 10.57 -5.89
N LEU A 71 -20.79 11.39 -6.86
CA LEU A 71 -20.23 11.38 -8.22
C LEU A 71 -18.80 11.94 -8.26
N VAL A 72 -18.54 13.05 -7.58
CA VAL A 72 -17.19 13.65 -7.49
C VAL A 72 -16.22 12.69 -6.83
N TRP A 73 -16.61 12.05 -5.73
CA TRP A 73 -15.78 11.06 -5.05
C TRP A 73 -15.48 9.86 -5.97
N ALA A 74 -16.49 9.35 -6.69
CA ALA A 74 -16.31 8.20 -7.58
C ALA A 74 -15.37 8.53 -8.76
N GLN A 75 -15.51 9.73 -9.34
CA GLN A 75 -14.61 10.21 -10.39
C GLN A 75 -13.17 10.35 -9.90
N LYS A 76 -12.98 10.96 -8.73
CA LYS A 76 -11.64 11.10 -8.11
C LYS A 76 -10.98 9.74 -7.92
N LEU A 77 -11.70 8.77 -7.36
CA LEU A 77 -11.16 7.43 -7.14
C LEU A 77 -10.86 6.72 -8.46
N ARG A 78 -11.68 6.92 -9.49
CA ARG A 78 -11.46 6.36 -10.83
C ARG A 78 -10.17 6.88 -11.44
N ASP A 79 -9.93 8.18 -11.34
CA ASP A 79 -8.75 8.82 -11.89
C ASP A 79 -7.48 8.38 -11.12
N GLN A 80 -7.57 8.23 -9.80
CA GLN A 80 -6.51 7.64 -8.98
C GLN A 80 -6.20 6.20 -9.40
N LYS A 81 -7.22 5.35 -9.59
CA LYS A 81 -7.05 3.95 -10.03
C LYS A 81 -6.39 3.87 -11.41
N ARG A 82 -6.78 4.76 -12.34
CA ARG A 82 -6.18 4.86 -13.68
C ARG A 82 -4.74 5.36 -13.63
N HIS A 83 -4.44 6.34 -12.79
CA HIS A 83 -3.07 6.82 -12.61
C HIS A 83 -2.17 5.72 -12.03
N ALA A 84 -2.63 5.04 -10.97
CA ALA A 84 -1.90 3.92 -10.37
C ALA A 84 -1.66 2.79 -11.38
N ALA A 85 -2.66 2.45 -12.20
CA ALA A 85 -2.51 1.44 -13.24
C ALA A 85 -1.48 1.83 -14.32
N ARG A 86 -1.43 3.12 -14.72
CA ARG A 86 -0.41 3.60 -15.67
C ARG A 86 0.99 3.54 -15.09
N VAL A 87 1.16 3.96 -13.84
CA VAL A 87 2.45 3.88 -13.16
C VAL A 87 2.89 2.43 -13.03
N ALA A 88 1.99 1.52 -12.62
CA ALA A 88 2.30 0.09 -12.54
C ALA A 88 2.72 -0.49 -13.90
N SER A 89 2.02 -0.16 -14.99
CA SER A 89 2.41 -0.59 -16.35
C SER A 89 3.80 -0.09 -16.73
N GLN A 90 4.11 1.18 -16.44
CA GLN A 90 5.43 1.75 -16.72
C GLN A 90 6.53 1.11 -15.86
N GLU A 91 6.25 0.80 -14.60
CA GLU A 91 7.18 0.09 -13.73
C GLU A 91 7.43 -1.35 -14.22
N GLU A 92 6.40 -2.04 -14.68
CA GLU A 92 6.52 -3.38 -15.27
C GLU A 92 7.33 -3.36 -16.57
N GLU A 93 7.06 -2.41 -17.46
CA GLU A 93 7.85 -2.19 -18.69
C GLU A 93 9.31 -1.87 -18.37
N ALA A 94 9.56 -0.98 -17.40
CA ALA A 94 10.92 -0.64 -16.98
C ALA A 94 11.66 -1.84 -16.37
N ARG A 95 10.98 -2.68 -15.57
CA ARG A 95 11.54 -3.93 -15.05
C ARG A 95 11.91 -4.89 -16.17
N HIS A 96 11.01 -5.07 -17.14
CA HIS A 96 11.27 -5.93 -18.29
C HIS A 96 12.49 -5.47 -19.09
N LEU A 97 12.63 -4.17 -19.34
CA LEU A 97 13.79 -3.61 -20.04
C LEU A 97 15.10 -3.79 -19.27
N ILE A 98 15.06 -3.76 -17.93
CA ILE A 98 16.22 -4.05 -17.10
C ILE A 98 16.57 -5.53 -17.20
N ASP A 99 15.59 -6.44 -17.06
CA ASP A 99 15.82 -7.89 -17.10
C ASP A 99 16.33 -8.35 -18.49
N GLU A 100 15.88 -7.72 -19.56
CA GLU A 100 16.30 -8.02 -20.94
C GLU A 100 17.54 -7.24 -21.40
N ALA A 101 18.17 -6.46 -20.51
CA ALA A 101 19.32 -5.65 -20.91
C ALA A 101 20.45 -6.55 -21.47
N PRO A 102 20.95 -6.28 -22.69
CA PRO A 102 21.94 -7.14 -23.34
C PRO A 102 23.29 -7.18 -22.59
N GLU A 103 23.55 -6.20 -21.72
CA GLU A 103 24.70 -6.21 -20.80
C GLU A 103 24.59 -7.32 -19.73
N LEU A 104 23.37 -7.75 -19.37
CA LEU A 104 23.12 -8.86 -18.45
C LEU A 104 23.06 -10.23 -19.15
N GLN A 105 22.73 -10.25 -20.44
CA GLN A 105 22.74 -11.45 -21.30
C GLN A 105 24.10 -11.74 -21.93
N GLN A 106 25.14 -10.94 -21.66
CA GLN A 106 26.49 -11.36 -21.98
C GLN A 106 26.75 -12.64 -21.19
N ASP A 107 26.95 -13.75 -21.91
CA ASP A 107 27.39 -15.03 -21.36
C ASP A 107 28.74 -14.78 -20.67
N PHE A 108 28.69 -14.37 -19.40
CA PHE A 108 29.86 -14.23 -18.54
C PHE A 108 30.31 -15.62 -18.09
N ASP A 109 30.58 -16.51 -19.04
CA ASP A 109 31.25 -17.79 -18.78
C ASP A 109 32.67 -17.58 -18.22
N ASP A 110 33.20 -16.34 -18.24
CA ASP A 110 34.49 -15.95 -17.68
C ASP A 110 34.43 -15.47 -16.20
N PHE A 111 33.27 -15.13 -15.63
CA PHE A 111 33.17 -14.64 -14.23
C PHE A 111 33.19 -15.76 -13.19
N GLU A 112 32.92 -17.01 -13.58
CA GLU A 112 33.16 -18.20 -12.74
C GLU A 112 34.64 -18.62 -12.74
N SER A 113 35.56 -17.78 -13.22
CA SER A 113 36.97 -18.02 -12.96
C SER A 113 37.23 -17.96 -11.45
N ASP A 114 37.84 -19.00 -10.91
CA ASP A 114 38.20 -19.13 -9.49
C ASP A 114 38.92 -17.88 -8.93
N GLU A 115 39.62 -17.15 -9.79
CA GLU A 115 40.35 -15.91 -9.47
C GLU A 115 39.41 -14.76 -9.08
N VAL A 116 38.26 -14.60 -9.74
CA VAL A 116 37.29 -13.53 -9.44
C VAL A 116 36.56 -13.83 -8.14
N ILE A 117 36.18 -15.09 -7.91
CA ILE A 117 35.58 -15.55 -6.66
C ILE A 117 36.56 -15.38 -5.48
N ALA A 118 37.83 -15.72 -5.68
CA ALA A 118 38.89 -15.51 -4.69
C ALA A 118 39.11 -14.01 -4.37
N ALA A 119 39.05 -13.14 -5.39
CA ALA A 119 39.15 -11.70 -5.17
C ALA A 119 37.96 -11.14 -4.37
N CYS A 120 36.73 -11.52 -4.74
CA CYS A 120 35.52 -11.09 -4.03
C CYS A 120 35.48 -11.57 -2.57
N THR A 121 35.86 -12.82 -2.32
CA THR A 121 35.95 -13.39 -0.97
C THR A 121 37.03 -12.71 -0.12
N ALA A 122 38.22 -12.46 -0.67
CA ALA A 122 39.28 -11.74 0.02
C ALA A 122 38.88 -10.30 0.39
N ILE A 123 38.14 -9.61 -0.49
CA ILE A 123 37.61 -8.27 -0.20
C ILE A 123 36.59 -8.33 0.94
N ALA A 124 35.69 -9.31 0.94
CA ALA A 124 34.69 -9.49 1.99
C ALA A 124 35.32 -9.81 3.36
N GLU A 125 36.33 -10.69 3.40
CA GLU A 125 37.07 -11.00 4.63
C GLU A 125 37.83 -9.78 5.17
N ARG A 126 38.44 -9.00 4.27
CA ARG A 126 39.15 -7.77 4.65
C ARG A 126 38.19 -6.74 5.24
N GLN A 127 37.00 -6.57 4.66
CA GLN A 127 35.96 -5.69 5.21
C GLN A 127 35.50 -6.16 6.59
N LYS A 128 35.20 -7.45 6.75
CA LYS A 128 34.83 -8.04 8.05
C LYS A 128 35.89 -7.80 9.12
N LYS A 129 37.17 -7.98 8.78
CA LYS A 129 38.29 -7.73 9.69
C LYS A 129 38.41 -6.25 10.07
N TYR A 130 38.19 -5.33 9.12
CA TYR A 130 38.15 -3.90 9.44
C TYR A 130 36.97 -3.52 10.32
N GLU A 131 35.81 -4.15 10.14
CA GLU A 131 34.64 -3.94 10.99
C GLU A 131 34.86 -4.50 12.41
N GLU A 132 35.49 -5.66 12.54
CA GLU A 132 35.89 -6.21 13.84
C GLU A 132 36.91 -5.29 14.54
N LEU A 133 37.93 -4.83 13.81
CA LEU A 133 38.90 -3.87 14.33
C LEU A 133 38.23 -2.56 14.75
N ARG A 134 37.28 -2.05 13.94
CA ARG A 134 36.48 -0.86 14.26
C ARG A 134 35.62 -1.07 15.51
N LYS A 135 35.03 -2.25 15.71
CA LYS A 135 34.27 -2.60 16.92
C LYS A 135 35.17 -2.70 18.16
N THR A 136 36.41 -3.18 17.99
CA THR A 136 37.41 -3.25 19.09
C THR A 136 38.15 -1.94 19.36
N ALA A 137 38.15 -1.01 18.40
CA ALA A 137 38.74 0.32 18.55
C ALA A 137 37.83 1.17 19.46
N VAL A 138 37.99 0.99 20.77
CA VAL A 138 37.42 1.87 21.79
C VAL A 138 38.04 3.26 21.62
N VAL A 139 37.21 4.25 21.29
CA VAL A 139 37.61 5.66 21.23
C VAL A 139 37.93 6.14 22.66
N VAL A 140 39.21 6.26 23.00
CA VAL A 140 39.65 6.93 24.23
C VAL A 140 39.58 8.44 23.97
N ALA A 141 38.45 9.04 24.31
CA ALA A 141 38.30 10.49 24.32
C ALA A 141 39.04 11.07 25.53
N THR A 142 40.22 11.64 25.33
CA THR A 142 40.79 12.58 26.30
C THR A 142 40.06 13.91 26.17
N GLN A 143 38.99 14.01 26.97
CA GLN A 143 38.24 15.22 27.36
C GLN A 143 37.30 15.83 26.32
N GLY A 144 36.00 15.78 26.66
CA GLY A 144 35.04 16.84 26.32
C GLY A 144 33.83 16.46 25.48
N VAL A 145 32.91 15.69 26.05
CA VAL A 145 31.48 15.58 25.68
C VAL A 145 31.15 15.04 24.28
N THR A 146 30.61 13.81 24.26
CA THR A 146 29.71 13.35 23.19
C THR A 146 28.52 12.64 23.82
N THR A 147 27.32 13.16 23.55
CA THR A 147 26.06 12.49 23.79
C THR A 147 25.95 11.27 22.89
N GLU A 148 25.70 10.11 23.49
CA GLU A 148 25.37 8.89 22.77
C GLU A 148 24.10 9.10 21.94
N ARG A 149 24.19 8.75 20.65
CA ARG A 149 23.02 8.47 19.84
C ARG A 149 23.21 7.09 19.23
N MET A 150 22.83 6.07 20.01
CA MET A 150 22.50 4.78 19.43
C MET A 150 21.25 4.95 18.54
N ARG A 151 21.34 4.46 17.30
CA ARG A 151 20.21 3.98 16.48
C ARG A 151 20.77 2.78 15.71
N GLU A 152 20.58 1.59 16.26
CA GLU A 152 19.43 0.69 16.01
C GLU A 152 19.67 -0.10 14.73
N ASP A 153 20.33 -1.24 14.91
CA ASP A 153 20.33 -2.37 13.99
C ASP A 153 18.89 -2.91 13.88
N ALA A 154 18.47 -3.14 12.64
CA ALA A 154 17.35 -4.01 12.34
C ALA A 154 17.84 -5.46 12.32
N ASP A 155 17.48 -6.27 13.32
CA ASP A 155 16.65 -7.47 13.09
C ASP A 155 16.21 -8.17 14.40
N ARG A 156 14.93 -8.58 14.39
CA ARG A 156 13.98 -9.06 15.46
C ARG A 156 14.36 -10.41 16.16
N PRO A 157 13.51 -11.02 17.04
CA PRO A 157 12.50 -10.56 18.03
C PRO A 157 12.68 -11.20 19.46
N SER A 158 11.90 -10.72 20.45
CA SER A 158 11.14 -11.50 21.46
C SER A 158 11.18 -10.99 22.92
N CYS A 159 9.99 -11.03 23.51
CA CYS A 159 9.53 -10.81 24.89
C CYS A 159 10.54 -10.94 26.05
N ALA A 160 10.46 -10.04 27.05
CA ALA A 160 9.53 -10.20 28.19
C ALA A 160 9.81 -9.19 29.34
N SER A 161 8.72 -8.59 29.82
CA SER A 161 8.35 -8.35 31.23
C SER A 161 9.06 -7.35 32.16
N HIS A 162 8.17 -6.73 32.97
CA HIS A 162 8.33 -6.05 34.26
C HIS A 162 8.84 -4.59 34.24
N SER A 163 7.95 -3.59 34.33
CA SER A 163 7.28 -2.99 35.53
C SER A 163 8.28 -2.09 36.31
N ASP A 164 7.97 -0.88 36.81
CA ASP A 164 6.75 -0.26 37.30
C ASP A 164 6.91 1.28 37.39
N PHE A 165 5.77 1.98 37.44
CA PHE A 165 5.38 3.02 38.41
C PHE A 165 4.71 4.29 37.85
N VAL A 166 3.37 4.26 37.90
CA VAL A 166 2.44 5.18 38.61
C VAL A 166 2.61 6.70 38.44
N LYS A 167 1.54 7.36 37.93
CA LYS A 167 0.75 8.34 38.72
C LYS A 167 -0.61 8.71 38.11
N ALA A 168 -1.65 8.32 38.86
CA ALA A 168 -2.93 8.96 39.16
C ALA A 168 -3.48 10.12 38.30
N ARG A 169 -4.75 9.94 37.91
CA ARG A 169 -5.88 10.92 37.89
C ARG A 169 -7.15 10.05 37.75
N GLY A 170 -8.25 10.21 38.48
CA GLY A 170 -8.79 11.37 39.17
C GLY A 170 -10.16 11.66 38.57
N LEU A 171 -11.20 11.02 39.14
CA LEU A 171 -12.66 11.09 38.90
C LEU A 171 -13.19 10.71 37.51
#